data_AF-A0A7L5ZJD3-F1
#
_entry.id   AF-A0A7L5ZJD3-F1
#
_cell.length_a   1.000
_cell.length_b   1.000
_cell.length_c   1.000
_cell.angle_alpha   90.00
_cell.angle_beta   90.00
_cell.angle_gamma   90.00
#
_symmetry.space_group_name_H-M   'P 1'
#
loop_
_entity.id
_entity.type
_entity.pdbx_description
1 polymer ?
#
loop_
_entity_poly.entity_id
_entity_poly.type
_entity_poly.pdbx_seq_one_letter_code
_entity_poly.pdbx_strand_id
1 'polypeptide(L)'
;MDLTSFYSLMGATCFTLVGLWWTVVERHPRWKSDPQRRKLAGGTYLSFLLPGLMSTLATIAPDAPLVWRITFALTAVVGLASTITLIRVETGATPAGPFRRHRWLVALVYVLIFVLGVFPEVARALGSSPIQVAGVLLVLLIVLAHGLTWEFMMEPDETVPAPPPRQPGA
;
A
#
# COMPACT_ATOMS: atom_id res chain seq x y z
N MET A 1 -6.97 9.47 -22.35
CA MET A 1 -7.91 8.70 -21.52
C MET A 1 -8.61 9.69 -20.61
N ASP A 2 -9.92 9.62 -20.48
CA ASP A 2 -10.69 10.42 -19.52
C ASP A 2 -10.53 9.85 -18.09
N LEU A 3 -10.88 10.65 -17.08
CA LEU A 3 -10.69 10.29 -15.68
C LEU A 3 -11.50 9.06 -15.27
N THR A 4 -12.73 8.93 -15.77
CA THR A 4 -13.61 7.78 -15.46
C THR A 4 -12.99 6.48 -15.96
N SER A 5 -12.47 6.46 -17.19
CA SER A 5 -11.77 5.30 -17.72
C SER A 5 -10.50 5.00 -16.91
N PHE A 6 -9.72 6.03 -16.53
CA PHE A 6 -8.51 5.84 -15.72
C PHE A 6 -8.82 5.19 -14.37
N TYR A 7 -9.80 5.72 -13.62
CA TYR A 7 -10.17 5.16 -12.32
C TYR A 7 -10.81 3.78 -12.43
N SER A 8 -11.56 3.50 -13.50
CA SER A 8 -12.07 2.15 -13.75
C SER A 8 -10.93 1.13 -13.93
N LEU A 9 -9.93 1.47 -14.76
CA LEU A 9 -8.75 0.62 -14.98
C LEU A 9 -7.94 0.45 -13.69
N MET A 10 -7.67 1.54 -12.98
CA MET A 10 -6.94 1.52 -11.71
C MET A 10 -7.64 0.66 -10.67
N GLY A 11 -8.97 0.78 -10.54
CA GLY A 11 -9.77 -0.05 -9.64
C GLY A 11 -9.64 -1.53 -9.98
N ALA A 12 -9.83 -1.89 -11.25
CA ALA A 12 -9.69 -3.26 -11.73
C ALA A 12 -8.29 -3.82 -11.44
N THR A 13 -7.23 -3.10 -11.79
CA THR A 13 -5.85 -3.50 -11.54
C THR A 13 -5.58 -3.71 -10.04
N CYS A 14 -6.03 -2.79 -9.19
CA CYS A 14 -5.87 -2.90 -7.74
C CYS A 14 -6.57 -4.14 -7.16
N PHE A 15 -7.81 -4.40 -7.56
CA PHE A 15 -8.52 -5.59 -7.08
C PHE A 15 -7.92 -6.90 -7.62
N THR A 16 -7.39 -6.90 -8.84
CA THR A 16 -6.60 -8.04 -9.34
C THR A 16 -5.36 -8.27 -8.49
N LEU A 17 -4.60 -7.22 -8.16
CA LEU A 17 -3.43 -7.34 -7.29
C LEU A 17 -3.79 -7.84 -5.89
N VAL A 18 -4.91 -7.39 -5.32
CA VAL A 18 -5.45 -7.91 -4.06
C VAL A 18 -5.74 -9.42 -4.17
N GLY A 19 -6.38 -9.85 -5.26
CA GLY A 19 -6.67 -11.26 -5.51
C GLY A 19 -5.39 -12.09 -5.64
N LEU A 20 -4.41 -11.62 -6.41
CA LEU A 20 -3.10 -12.27 -6.55
C LEU A 20 -2.37 -12.34 -5.21
N TRP A 21 -2.41 -11.26 -4.42
CA TRP A 21 -1.80 -11.22 -3.10
C TRP A 21 -2.37 -12.28 -2.16
N TRP A 22 -3.69 -12.53 -2.22
CA TRP A 22 -4.32 -13.58 -1.44
C TRP A 22 -3.70 -14.96 -1.73
N THR A 23 -3.48 -15.28 -3.01
CA THR A 23 -2.85 -16.55 -3.41
C THR A 23 -1.43 -16.69 -2.87
N VAL A 24 -0.68 -15.58 -2.78
CA VAL A 24 0.67 -15.57 -2.21
C VAL A 24 0.61 -15.82 -0.70
N VAL A 25 -0.26 -15.12 0.02
CA VAL A 25 -0.43 -15.30 1.48
C VAL A 25 -0.89 -16.72 1.82
N GLU A 26 -1.74 -17.32 0.99
CA GLU A 26 -2.24 -18.67 1.18
C GLU A 26 -1.13 -19.72 1.03
N ARG A 27 -0.16 -19.50 0.13
CA ARG A 27 1.02 -20.33 -0.06
C ARG A 27 2.07 -20.22 1.06
N HIS A 28 1.95 -19.23 1.95
CA HIS A 28 2.89 -18.99 3.05
C HIS A 28 2.19 -19.07 4.42
N PRO A 29 1.75 -20.27 4.87
CA PRO A 29 0.98 -20.42 6.11
C PRO A 29 1.72 -19.93 7.36
N ARG A 30 3.06 -19.97 7.36
CA ARG A 30 3.91 -19.45 8.45
C ARG A 30 3.72 -17.94 8.70
N TRP A 31 3.33 -17.17 7.68
CA TRP A 31 3.05 -15.74 7.84
C TRP A 31 1.79 -15.48 8.67
N LYS A 32 0.86 -16.45 8.74
CA LYS A 32 -0.38 -16.32 9.53
C LYS A 32 -0.13 -16.58 11.02
N SER A 33 0.86 -17.40 11.35
CA SER A 33 1.24 -17.73 12.73
C SER A 33 2.15 -16.69 13.37
N ASP A 34 3.01 -16.01 12.60
CA ASP A 34 3.88 -14.94 13.09
C ASP A 34 3.12 -13.60 13.12
N PRO A 35 2.90 -12.98 14.29
CA PRO A 35 2.20 -11.70 14.41
C PRO A 35 2.83 -10.56 13.61
N GLN A 36 4.16 -10.55 13.45
CA GLN A 36 4.86 -9.50 12.71
C GLN A 36 4.64 -9.69 11.20
N ARG A 37 4.89 -10.89 10.67
CA ARG A 37 4.65 -11.20 9.25
C ARG A 37 3.17 -11.04 8.88
N ARG A 38 2.24 -11.37 9.77
CA ARG A 38 0.80 -11.15 9.56
C ARG A 38 0.46 -9.67 9.39
N LYS A 39 1.04 -8.78 10.20
CA LYS A 39 0.83 -7.33 10.07
C LYS A 39 1.42 -6.80 8.77
N LEU A 40 2.62 -7.24 8.38
CA LEU A 40 3.24 -6.86 7.12
C LEU A 40 2.40 -7.30 5.91
N ALA A 41 1.95 -8.55 5.91
CA ALA A 41 1.10 -9.07 4.85
C ALA A 41 -0.26 -8.35 4.76
N GLY A 42 -0.84 -7.98 5.92
CA GLY A 42 -2.04 -7.14 5.98
C GLY A 42 -1.80 -5.71 5.49
N GLY A 43 -0.62 -5.14 5.75
CA GLY A 43 -0.20 -3.84 5.23
C GLY A 43 -0.11 -3.82 3.71
N THR A 44 0.50 -4.85 3.11
CA THR A 44 0.57 -5.02 1.65
C THR A 44 -0.83 -5.15 1.05
N TYR A 45 -1.70 -5.97 1.64
CA TYR A 45 -3.09 -6.10 1.22
C TYR A 45 -3.81 -4.74 1.18
N LEU A 46 -3.66 -3.95 2.25
CA LEU A 46 -4.30 -2.65 2.37
C LEU A 46 -3.75 -1.64 1.35
N SER A 47 -2.47 -1.75 0.99
CA SER A 47 -1.81 -0.86 0.02
C SER A 47 -2.34 -1.03 -1.41
N PHE A 48 -2.92 -2.19 -1.75
CA PHE A 48 -3.63 -2.39 -3.02
C PHE A 48 -5.13 -2.16 -2.88
N LEU A 49 -5.74 -2.56 -1.76
CA LEU A 49 -7.17 -2.44 -1.55
C LEU A 49 -7.64 -0.97 -1.51
N LEU A 50 -6.93 -0.11 -0.78
CA LEU A 50 -7.33 1.28 -0.57
C LEU A 50 -7.34 2.10 -1.89
N PRO A 51 -6.30 2.06 -2.74
CA PRO A 51 -6.36 2.69 -4.06
C PRO A 51 -7.47 2.12 -4.95
N GLY A 52 -7.76 0.82 -4.87
CA GLY A 52 -8.86 0.19 -5.59
C GLY A 52 -10.22 0.75 -5.18
N LEU A 53 -10.49 0.80 -3.87
CA LEU A 53 -11.69 1.41 -3.28
C LEU A 53 -11.86 2.87 -3.69
N MET A 54 -10.79 3.68 -3.56
CA MET A 54 -10.78 5.08 -3.98
C MET A 54 -11.16 5.21 -5.45
N SER A 55 -10.58 4.37 -6.30
CA SER A 55 -10.83 4.42 -7.73
C SER A 55 -12.27 4.06 -8.09
N THR A 56 -12.83 3.00 -7.50
CA THR A 56 -14.24 2.64 -7.74
C THR A 56 -15.19 3.69 -7.21
N LEU A 57 -14.97 4.20 -6.00
CA LEU A 57 -15.82 5.22 -5.39
C LEU A 57 -15.75 6.56 -6.14
N ALA A 58 -14.61 6.89 -6.78
CA ALA A 58 -14.52 8.04 -7.68
C ALA A 58 -15.44 7.92 -8.91
N THR A 59 -15.73 6.69 -9.36
CA THR A 59 -16.60 6.44 -10.53
C THR A 59 -18.10 6.36 -10.20
N ILE A 60 -18.50 6.17 -8.93
CA ILE A 60 -19.91 6.02 -8.55
C ILE A 60 -20.72 7.29 -8.78
N ALA A 61 -20.12 8.46 -8.52
CA ALA A 61 -20.79 9.75 -8.64
C ALA A 61 -19.81 10.81 -9.19
N PRO A 62 -19.45 10.74 -10.49
CA PRO A 62 -18.44 11.61 -11.09
C PRO A 62 -18.84 13.10 -11.04
N ASP A 63 -20.14 13.38 -11.06
CA ASP A 63 -20.69 14.74 -11.01
C ASP A 63 -20.81 15.31 -9.59
N ALA A 64 -20.50 14.51 -8.55
CA ALA A 64 -20.59 14.91 -7.16
C ALA A 64 -19.18 14.98 -6.51
N PRO A 65 -18.50 16.13 -6.56
CA PRO A 65 -17.14 16.28 -6.01
C PRO A 65 -17.01 15.90 -4.53
N LEU A 66 -18.11 16.00 -3.77
CA LEU A 66 -18.12 15.66 -2.35
C LEU A 66 -17.87 14.15 -2.12
N VAL A 67 -18.35 13.28 -3.02
CA VAL A 67 -18.26 11.82 -2.86
C VAL A 67 -16.81 11.38 -2.89
N TRP A 68 -16.06 11.72 -3.94
CA TRP A 68 -14.65 11.34 -4.03
C TRP A 68 -13.82 11.99 -2.91
N ARG A 69 -14.13 13.22 -2.50
CA ARG A 69 -13.41 13.91 -1.42
C ARG A 69 -13.53 13.19 -0.09
N ILE A 70 -14.76 12.86 0.31
CA ILE A 70 -15.01 12.14 1.57
C ILE A 70 -14.37 10.77 1.52
N THR A 71 -14.56 10.03 0.43
CA THR A 71 -13.92 8.72 0.26
C THR A 71 -12.40 8.85 0.39
N PHE A 72 -11.76 9.74 -0.37
CA PHE A 72 -10.31 9.81 -0.42
C PHE A 72 -9.75 10.24 0.94
N ALA A 73 -10.41 11.17 1.62
CA ALA A 73 -10.03 11.57 2.98
C ALA A 73 -10.15 10.39 3.97
N LEU A 74 -11.28 9.69 4.01
CA LEU A 74 -11.49 8.57 4.93
C LEU A 74 -10.52 7.43 4.66
N THR A 75 -10.38 7.03 3.40
CA THR A 75 -9.47 5.96 2.99
C THR A 75 -8.00 6.34 3.25
N ALA A 76 -7.62 7.61 3.07
CA ALA A 76 -6.29 8.09 3.40
C ALA A 76 -6.00 8.04 4.90
N VAL A 77 -6.98 8.35 5.76
CA VAL A 77 -6.83 8.19 7.23
C VAL A 77 -6.58 6.72 7.59
N VAL A 78 -7.34 5.79 7.00
CA VAL A 78 -7.14 4.35 7.22
C VAL A 78 -5.75 3.90 6.75
N GLY A 79 -5.32 4.33 5.56
CA GLY A 79 -4.00 4.03 5.02
C GLY A 79 -2.86 4.58 5.87
N LEU A 80 -3.01 5.82 6.35
CA LEU A 80 -2.05 6.46 7.23
C LEU A 80 -1.96 5.76 8.60
N ALA A 81 -3.10 5.45 9.22
CA ALA A 81 -3.13 4.75 10.51
C ALA A 81 -2.47 3.36 10.42
N SER A 82 -2.75 2.62 9.35
CA SER A 82 -2.10 1.34 9.07
C SER A 82 -0.58 1.51 8.88
N THR A 83 -0.16 2.48 8.07
CA THR A 83 1.27 2.77 7.81
C THR A 83 2.02 3.15 9.08
N ILE A 84 1.43 3.99 9.94
CA ILE A 84 2.02 4.36 11.23
C ILE A 84 2.15 3.13 12.14
N THR A 85 1.12 2.27 12.18
CA THR A 85 1.15 1.03 12.97
C THR A 85 2.27 0.11 12.49
N LEU A 86 2.47 0.00 11.18
CA LEU A 86 3.55 -0.77 10.56
C LEU A 86 4.94 -0.22 10.91
N ILE A 87 5.14 1.11 10.78
CA ILE A 87 6.39 1.77 11.14
C ILE A 87 6.72 1.52 12.62
N ARG A 88 5.74 1.64 13.51
CA ARG A 88 5.94 1.40 14.95
C ARG A 88 6.39 -0.02 15.25
N VAL A 89 5.81 -1.02 14.58
CA VAL A 89 6.19 -2.44 14.73
C VAL A 89 7.63 -2.68 14.27
N GLU A 90 8.14 -1.91 13.32
CA GLU A 90 9.49 -2.09 12.75
C GLU A 90 10.59 -1.29 13.44
N THR A 91 10.24 -0.36 14.34
CA THR A 91 11.22 0.52 15.03
C THR A 91 12.32 -0.25 15.79
N GLY A 92 12.12 -1.54 16.08
CA GLY A 92 13.10 -2.41 16.76
C GLY A 92 13.84 -3.40 15.84
N ALA A 93 13.58 -3.40 14.53
CA ALA A 93 14.16 -4.34 13.57
C ALA A 93 15.06 -3.61 12.57
N THR A 94 16.19 -4.22 12.20
CA THR A 94 17.10 -3.68 11.18
C THR A 94 16.34 -3.61 9.84
N PRO A 95 16.23 -2.44 9.18
CA PRO A 95 15.44 -2.33 7.95
C PRO A 95 16.06 -3.17 6.81
N ALA A 96 15.39 -4.23 6.41
CA ALA A 96 15.84 -5.14 5.34
C ALA A 96 15.46 -4.65 3.93
N GLY A 97 15.81 -3.40 3.57
CA GLY A 97 15.62 -2.89 2.20
C GLY A 97 15.39 -1.38 2.07
N PRO A 98 15.65 -0.79 0.88
CA PRO A 98 15.42 0.63 0.61
C PRO A 98 13.96 1.08 0.77
N PHE A 99 12.94 0.32 0.31
CA PHE A 99 11.53 0.73 0.41
C PHE A 99 11.02 0.65 1.85
N ARG A 100 11.43 -0.36 2.62
CA ARG A 100 11.13 -0.47 4.05
C ARG A 100 11.70 0.71 4.84
N ARG A 101 12.93 1.12 4.54
CA ARG A 101 13.57 2.33 5.12
C ARG A 101 12.82 3.62 4.74
N HIS A 102 12.28 3.69 3.53
CA HIS A 102 11.54 4.85 3.04
C HIS A 102 10.01 4.71 3.17
N ARG A 103 9.52 3.85 4.09
CA ARG A 103 8.07 3.70 4.35
C ARG A 103 7.35 4.99 4.72
N TRP A 104 8.09 5.97 5.25
CA TRP A 104 7.58 7.32 5.49
C TRP A 104 7.05 7.99 4.21
N LEU A 105 7.54 7.61 3.01
CA LEU A 105 7.00 8.09 1.74
C LEU A 105 5.55 7.65 1.54
N VAL A 106 5.18 6.41 1.93
CA VAL A 106 3.78 5.96 1.86
C VAL A 106 2.89 6.79 2.78
N ALA A 107 3.37 7.07 4.00
CA ALA A 107 2.67 7.94 4.94
C ALA A 107 2.52 9.36 4.37
N LEU A 108 3.58 9.92 3.77
CA LEU A 108 3.55 11.22 3.11
C LEU A 108 2.51 11.25 1.99
N VAL A 109 2.46 10.22 1.14
CA VAL A 109 1.48 10.17 0.04
C VAL A 109 0.05 10.10 0.58
N TYR A 110 -0.22 9.32 1.63
CA TYR A 110 -1.54 9.34 2.28
C TYR A 110 -1.89 10.71 2.88
N VAL A 111 -0.93 11.40 3.50
CA VAL A 111 -1.15 12.78 3.99
C VAL A 111 -1.49 13.72 2.84
N LEU A 112 -0.79 13.64 1.70
CA LEU A 112 -1.08 14.46 0.53
C LEU A 112 -2.49 14.17 -0.02
N ILE A 113 -2.90 12.90 -0.10
CA ILE A 113 -4.25 12.54 -0.54
C ILE A 113 -5.31 13.07 0.43
N PHE A 114 -5.07 12.96 1.74
CA PHE A 114 -5.96 13.52 2.76
C PHE A 114 -6.11 15.03 2.60
N VAL A 115 -5.00 15.76 2.44
CA VAL A 115 -4.99 17.21 2.21
C VAL A 115 -5.78 17.56 0.94
N LEU A 116 -5.64 16.82 -0.16
CA LEU A 116 -6.43 17.06 -1.37
C LEU A 116 -7.94 16.81 -1.18
N GLY A 117 -8.31 15.78 -0.43
CA GLY A 117 -9.72 15.49 -0.12
C GLY A 117 -10.35 16.62 0.71
N VAL A 118 -9.64 17.13 1.71
CA VAL A 118 -10.14 18.18 2.62
C VAL A 118 -10.02 19.57 2.00
N PHE A 119 -8.86 19.91 1.44
CA PHE A 119 -8.48 21.22 0.90
C PHE A 119 -8.14 21.15 -0.60
N PRO A 120 -9.14 20.94 -1.48
CA PRO A 120 -8.90 20.81 -2.92
C PRO A 120 -8.35 22.10 -3.55
N GLU A 121 -8.51 23.26 -2.91
CA GLU A 121 -8.00 24.54 -3.40
C GLU A 121 -6.47 24.55 -3.54
N VAL A 122 -5.76 23.70 -2.78
CA VAL A 122 -4.29 23.56 -2.90
C VAL A 122 -3.88 23.13 -4.32
N ALA A 123 -4.61 22.19 -4.92
CA ALA A 123 -4.34 21.78 -6.30
C ALA A 123 -4.80 22.83 -7.32
N ARG A 124 -5.91 23.53 -7.03
CA ARG A 124 -6.40 24.60 -7.92
C ARG A 124 -5.47 25.79 -7.98
N ALA A 125 -4.82 26.15 -6.88
CA ALA A 125 -3.79 27.20 -6.83
C ALA A 125 -2.58 26.88 -7.74
N LEU A 126 -2.32 25.59 -7.98
CA LEU A 126 -1.29 25.10 -8.90
C LEU A 126 -1.81 24.94 -10.34
N GLY A 127 -3.02 25.42 -10.65
CA GLY A 127 -3.65 25.31 -11.97
C GLY A 127 -4.07 23.89 -12.34
N SER A 128 -4.07 22.94 -11.39
CA SER A 128 -4.33 21.53 -11.63
C SER A 128 -5.70 21.10 -11.10
N SER A 129 -6.32 20.14 -11.78
CA SER A 129 -7.57 19.53 -11.28
C SER A 129 -7.27 18.66 -10.05
N PRO A 130 -7.93 18.88 -8.89
CA PRO A 130 -7.64 18.14 -7.66
C PRO A 130 -7.74 16.63 -7.81
N ILE A 131 -8.74 16.17 -8.57
CA ILE A 131 -8.95 14.74 -8.83
C ILE A 131 -7.84 14.18 -9.74
N GLN A 132 -7.31 14.96 -10.69
CA GLN A 132 -6.19 14.53 -11.52
C GLN A 132 -4.91 14.36 -10.68
N VAL A 133 -4.63 15.30 -9.79
CA VAL A 133 -3.48 15.19 -8.85
C VAL A 133 -3.66 13.96 -7.96
N ALA A 134 -4.88 13.71 -7.47
CA ALA A 134 -5.17 12.53 -6.68
C ALA A 134 -4.92 11.22 -7.46
N GLY A 135 -5.24 11.18 -8.75
CA GLY A 135 -4.90 10.06 -9.63
C GLY A 135 -3.39 9.78 -9.71
N VAL A 136 -2.57 10.82 -9.83
CA VAL A 136 -1.10 10.70 -9.81
C VAL A 136 -0.61 10.13 -8.47
N LEU A 137 -1.18 10.59 -7.35
CA LEU A 137 -0.84 10.06 -6.03
C LEU A 137 -1.24 8.59 -5.86
N LEU A 138 -2.35 8.14 -6.46
CA LEU A 138 -2.71 6.72 -6.48
C LEU A 138 -1.71 5.88 -7.27
N VAL A 139 -1.24 6.36 -8.43
CA VAL A 139 -0.18 5.68 -9.19
C VAL A 139 1.08 5.56 -8.34
N LEU A 140 1.47 6.63 -7.65
CA LEU A 140 2.62 6.61 -6.75
C LEU A 140 2.44 5.61 -5.59
N LEU A 141 1.25 5.56 -4.98
CA LEU A 141 0.93 4.54 -3.97
C LEU A 141 1.12 3.12 -4.52
N ILE A 142 0.64 2.86 -5.74
CA ILE A 142 0.77 1.54 -6.36
C ILE A 142 2.24 1.20 -6.58
N VAL A 143 3.06 2.11 -7.10
CA VAL A 143 4.49 1.88 -7.31
C VAL A 143 5.20 1.58 -5.99
N LEU A 144 4.91 2.35 -4.94
CA LEU A 144 5.45 2.11 -3.60
C LEU A 144 4.99 0.76 -3.03
N ALA A 145 3.73 0.41 -3.19
CA ALA A 145 3.16 -0.87 -2.75
C ALA A 145 3.83 -2.05 -3.45
N HIS A 146 4.12 -1.95 -4.75
CA HIS A 146 4.86 -2.98 -5.49
C HIS A 146 6.28 -3.13 -4.95
N GLY A 147 7.00 -2.02 -4.71
CA GLY A 147 8.34 -2.07 -4.12
C GLY A 147 8.36 -2.73 -2.74
N LEU A 148 7.39 -2.39 -1.88
CA LEU A 148 7.23 -3.02 -0.57
C LEU A 148 6.90 -4.51 -0.65
N THR A 149 6.05 -4.90 -1.61
CA THR A 149 5.69 -6.31 -1.84
C THR A 149 6.90 -7.11 -2.30
N TRP A 150 7.68 -6.55 -3.23
CA TRP A 150 8.90 -7.17 -3.72
C TRP A 150 9.92 -7.41 -2.61
N GLU A 151 10.20 -6.40 -1.79
CA GLU A 151 11.12 -6.55 -0.66
C GLU A 151 10.64 -7.59 0.34
N PHE A 152 9.34 -7.57 0.68
CA PHE A 152 8.77 -8.55 1.59
C PHE A 152 8.83 -9.98 1.04
N MET A 153 8.72 -10.18 -0.27
CA MET A 153 8.85 -11.50 -0.88
C MET A 153 10.31 -11.97 -1.02
N MET A 154 11.27 -11.05 -1.09
CA MET A 154 12.71 -11.34 -1.24
C MET A 154 13.47 -11.38 0.09
N GLU A 155 12.81 -11.08 1.21
CA GLU A 155 13.42 -11.19 2.53
C GLU A 155 13.77 -12.67 2.80
N PRO A 156 15.04 -13.01 3.10
CA PRO A 156 15.44 -14.39 3.33
C PRO A 156 14.62 -15.00 4.46
N ASP A 157 14.11 -16.22 4.27
CA ASP A 157 13.60 -16.98 5.40
C ASP A 157 14.75 -17.15 6.41
N GLU A 158 14.47 -16.92 7.70
CA GLU A 158 15.45 -17.01 8.77
C GLU A 158 16.33 -18.24 8.56
N THR A 159 17.64 -18.00 8.55
CA THR A 159 18.69 -18.98 8.29
C THR A 159 18.35 -20.30 8.98
N VAL A 160 18.03 -21.33 8.19
CA VAL A 160 18.08 -22.71 8.68
C VAL A 160 19.46 -22.89 9.31
N PRO A 161 19.57 -23.21 10.61
CA PRO A 161 20.86 -23.38 11.26
C PRO A 161 21.68 -24.36 10.42
N ALA A 162 22.92 -23.98 10.08
CA ALA A 162 23.82 -24.86 9.35
C ALA A 162 23.85 -26.21 10.08
N PRO A 163 23.65 -27.35 9.38
CA PRO A 163 23.70 -28.65 10.03
C PRO A 163 25.02 -28.78 10.80
N PRO A 164 25.02 -29.32 12.03
CA PRO A 164 26.23 -29.44 12.82
C PRO A 164 27.30 -30.15 12.00
N PRO A 165 28.58 -29.75 12.12
CA PRO A 165 29.67 -30.37 11.37
C PRO A 165 29.61 -31.88 11.58
N ARG A 166 29.57 -32.65 10.48
CA ARG A 166 29.64 -34.11 10.56
C ARG A 166 30.91 -34.46 11.32
N GLN A 167 30.77 -35.10 12.48
CA GLN A 167 31.91 -35.65 13.18
C GLN A 167 32.59 -36.67 12.25
N PRO A 168 33.88 -36.49 11.92
CA PRO A 168 34.60 -37.48 11.15
C PRO A 168 34.77 -38.74 12.01
N GLY A 169 34.09 -39.83 11.62
CA GLY A 169 34.40 -41.22 11.99
C GLY A 169 34.40 -41.55 13.48
N ALA A 170 33.36 -42.26 13.93
CA ALA A 170 33.47 -43.24 15.00
C ALA A 170 33.68 -44.62 14.38
#